data_AF-A0A0C3K8D2-F1
#
_entry.id   AF-A0A0C3K8D2-F1
#
_cell.length_a   1.000
_cell.length_b   1.000
_cell.length_c   1.000
_cell.angle_alpha   90.00
_cell.angle_beta   90.00
_cell.angle_gamma   90.00
#
_symmetry.space_group_name_H-M   'P 1'
#
loop_
_entity.id
_entity.type
_entity.pdbx_description
1 polymer ?
#
loop_
_entity_poly.entity_id
_entity_poly.type
_entity_poly.pdbx_seq_one_letter_code
_entity_poly.pdbx_strand_id
1 'polypeptide(L)'
;MSFEDYDEFGNYIGADLDSDEEEQEELQQQTFTRPQAATHAPLEGFDDDEDARPEDASMMEVDDGPHSTAVILHENKQYYPSASEVYGEDVEAMVQEEDAQPLSEPIIAPVKVRKWAIEEKDLPETRFDKGFMVDLLQHPEMVRNVAVVGHLHHGKTSLLDMLVFETHKLVWEAEKP
;
A
#
# COMPACT_ATOMS: atom_id res chain seq x y z
N MET A 1 -26.97 -1.11 27.54
CA MET A 1 -25.81 -0.59 26.80
C MET A 1 -25.67 -1.46 25.58
N SER A 2 -26.20 -0.99 24.45
CA SER A 2 -26.20 -1.75 23.19
C SER A 2 -24.80 -1.70 22.59
N PHE A 3 -24.33 -2.80 22.02
CA PHE A 3 -23.08 -2.84 21.24
C PHE A 3 -23.24 -2.16 19.87
N GLU A 4 -24.46 -1.76 19.50
CA GLU A 4 -24.79 -1.13 18.22
C GLU A 4 -24.38 0.35 18.15
N ASP A 5 -24.16 1.00 19.29
CA ASP A 5 -23.82 2.44 19.35
C ASP A 5 -22.31 2.70 19.17
N TYR A 6 -21.52 1.66 18.86
CA TYR A 6 -20.06 1.73 18.72
C TYR A 6 -19.60 1.09 17.39
N ASP A 7 -18.68 1.75 16.70
CA ASP A 7 -18.06 1.27 15.47
C ASP A 7 -17.04 0.14 15.76
N GLU A 8 -16.60 -0.58 14.73
CA GLU A 8 -15.68 -1.74 14.77
C GLU A 8 -14.31 -1.40 15.38
N PHE A 9 -14.00 -0.11 15.52
CA PHE A 9 -12.82 0.44 16.18
C PHE A 9 -13.07 0.89 17.65
N GLY A 10 -14.26 0.67 18.20
CA GLY A 10 -14.62 1.04 19.56
C GLY A 10 -14.95 2.52 19.76
N ASN A 11 -15.14 3.28 18.69
CA ASN A 11 -15.57 4.68 18.74
C ASN A 11 -17.09 4.75 18.87
N TYR A 12 -17.60 5.56 19.80
CA TYR A 12 -19.04 5.78 19.96
C TYR A 12 -19.58 6.59 18.78
N ILE A 13 -20.46 5.99 17.99
CA ILE A 13 -21.07 6.58 16.78
C ILE A 13 -22.41 7.26 17.09
N GLY A 14 -22.90 7.11 18.33
CA GLY A 14 -24.12 7.76 18.82
C GLY A 14 -25.33 6.86 18.65
N ALA A 15 -26.03 6.57 19.76
CA ALA A 15 -27.34 5.95 19.72
C ALA A 15 -28.32 6.86 18.95
N ASP A 16 -29.21 6.28 18.14
CA ASP A 16 -30.37 6.97 17.55
C ASP A 16 -31.34 7.37 18.67
N LEU A 17 -31.00 8.41 19.43
CA LEU A 17 -31.89 9.03 20.40
C LEU A 17 -32.90 9.84 19.59
N ASP A 18 -34.18 9.49 19.73
CA ASP A 18 -35.30 10.29 19.24
C ASP A 18 -35.08 11.74 19.69
N SER A 19 -34.88 12.61 18.70
CA SER A 19 -34.59 14.04 18.86
C SER A 19 -35.78 14.76 19.52
N ASP A 20 -35.90 14.72 20.85
CA ASP A 20 -36.81 15.62 21.59
C ASP A 20 -36.44 15.84 23.08
N GLU A 21 -35.18 15.69 23.48
CA GLU A 21 -34.69 16.20 24.78
C GLU A 21 -33.39 17.00 24.58
N GLU A 22 -33.55 18.31 24.34
CA GLU A 22 -32.46 19.30 24.37
C GLU A 22 -32.02 19.54 25.83
N GLU A 23 -31.11 18.71 26.35
CA GLU A 23 -30.27 19.09 27.50
C GLU A 23 -28.85 19.42 27.01
N GLN A 24 -28.57 20.72 26.88
CA GLN A 24 -27.24 21.28 26.61
C GLN A 24 -26.33 21.05 27.81
N GLU A 25 -25.57 19.96 27.81
CA GLU A 25 -24.37 19.84 28.64
C GLU A 25 -23.14 20.35 27.86
N GLU A 26 -22.69 21.55 28.23
CA GLU A 26 -21.46 22.18 27.75
C GLU A 26 -20.21 21.37 28.14
N LEU A 27 -19.75 20.48 27.26
CA LEU A 27 -18.40 19.90 27.35
C LEU A 27 -17.35 20.87 26.79
N GLN A 28 -16.93 21.77 27.68
CA GLN A 28 -15.56 22.26 27.92
C GLN A 28 -14.52 22.03 26.78
N GLN A 29 -14.51 22.92 25.79
CA GLN A 29 -13.34 23.11 24.92
C GLN A 29 -12.19 23.68 25.75
N GLN A 30 -11.19 22.85 26.05
CA GLN A 30 -9.91 23.31 26.60
C GLN A 30 -9.14 24.11 25.55
N THR A 31 -9.43 25.41 25.46
CA THR A 31 -8.55 26.39 24.84
C THR A 31 -7.23 26.45 25.62
N PHE A 32 -6.14 26.01 25.01
CA PHE A 32 -4.78 26.23 25.51
C PHE A 32 -4.45 27.73 25.43
N THR A 33 -4.74 28.48 26.49
CA THR A 33 -4.31 29.87 26.65
C THR A 33 -2.80 29.91 26.94
N ARG A 34 -2.04 30.44 25.98
CA ARG A 34 -0.63 30.77 26.10
C ARG A 34 -0.43 31.80 27.22
N PRO A 35 0.41 31.55 28.25
CA PRO A 35 0.62 32.53 29.31
C PRO A 35 1.31 33.77 28.77
N GLN A 36 0.78 34.91 29.18
CA GLN A 36 1.24 36.27 28.88
C GLN A 36 2.67 36.49 29.40
N ALA A 37 3.35 37.41 28.70
CA ALA A 37 4.73 37.81 28.90
C ALA A 37 5.08 38.07 30.38
N ALA A 38 6.05 37.32 30.88
CA ALA A 38 6.79 37.67 32.08
C ALA A 38 7.62 38.92 31.79
N THR A 39 7.23 40.02 32.42
CA THR A 39 8.01 41.25 32.51
C THR A 39 9.34 40.92 33.21
N HIS A 40 10.44 41.13 32.50
CA HIS A 40 11.79 41.06 33.07
C HIS A 40 11.92 42.04 34.25
N ALA A 41 12.25 41.52 35.43
CA ALA A 41 12.65 42.31 36.58
C ALA A 41 14.01 42.99 36.32
N PRO A 42 14.20 44.27 36.68
CA PRO A 42 15.48 44.93 36.51
C PRO A 42 16.46 44.41 37.58
N LEU A 43 17.62 43.96 37.15
CA LEU A 43 18.72 43.59 38.02
C LEU A 43 19.38 44.88 38.52
N GLU A 44 19.15 45.21 39.80
CA GLU A 44 19.86 46.27 40.52
C GLU A 44 21.33 45.89 40.74
N GLY A 45 22.23 46.82 40.44
CA GLY A 45 23.62 46.79 40.89
C GLY A 45 24.63 46.98 39.77
N PHE A 46 25.04 48.23 39.54
CA PHE A 46 26.40 48.72 39.82
C PHE A 46 26.48 50.19 39.38
N ASP A 47 26.65 51.07 40.36
CA ASP A 47 27.12 52.44 40.17
C ASP A 47 28.53 52.42 39.55
N ASP A 48 28.78 53.30 38.58
CA ASP A 48 30.10 53.95 38.48
C ASP A 48 29.98 55.32 37.81
N ASP A 49 30.86 56.20 38.25
CA ASP A 49 30.71 57.65 38.32
C ASP A 49 30.83 58.44 36.99
N GLU A 50 30.35 59.68 37.11
CA GLU A 50 30.76 60.93 36.42
C GLU A 50 31.81 60.84 35.29
N ASP A 51 31.48 61.38 34.11
CA ASP A 51 32.33 62.42 33.50
C ASP A 51 31.67 63.17 32.34
N ALA A 52 31.95 64.47 32.29
CA ALA A 52 31.35 65.44 31.37
C ALA A 52 32.34 65.95 30.30
N ARG A 53 31.86 65.98 29.03
CA ARG A 53 32.30 66.79 27.85
C ARG A 53 33.59 66.36 27.09
N PRO A 54 33.86 66.89 25.86
CA PRO A 54 32.98 67.29 24.73
C PRO A 54 33.46 66.76 23.34
N GLU A 55 32.59 66.88 22.33
CA GLU A 55 32.85 67.20 20.90
C GLU A 55 34.18 66.74 20.24
N ASP A 56 34.13 65.70 19.40
CA ASP A 56 34.95 65.65 18.18
C ASP A 56 34.13 65.02 17.03
N ALA A 57 33.68 65.89 16.13
CA ALA A 57 32.93 65.55 14.92
C ALA A 57 33.87 64.92 13.88
N SER A 58 34.18 63.64 14.05
CA SER A 58 34.72 62.82 12.98
C SER A 58 33.56 62.37 12.07
N MET A 59 33.34 63.11 10.98
CA MET A 59 32.43 62.68 9.91
C MET A 59 32.87 61.30 9.39
N MET A 60 32.13 60.25 9.73
CA MET A 60 32.19 59.00 8.98
C MET A 60 31.57 59.25 7.61
N GLU A 61 32.41 59.31 6.59
CA GLU A 61 31.98 59.23 5.20
C GLU A 61 31.41 57.83 4.99
N VAL A 62 30.07 57.74 4.98
CA VAL A 62 29.34 56.52 4.63
C VAL A 62 29.52 56.33 3.13
N ASP A 63 30.35 55.35 2.75
CA ASP A 63 30.48 54.89 1.38
C ASP A 63 29.12 54.32 0.92
N ASP A 64 28.32 55.16 0.26
CA ASP A 64 27.01 54.84 -0.32
C ASP A 64 27.22 54.10 -1.66
N GLY A 65 27.90 52.97 -1.60
CA GLY A 65 27.89 51.97 -2.67
C GLY A 65 26.59 51.17 -2.60
N PRO A 66 25.95 50.79 -3.73
CA PRO A 66 24.73 49.99 -3.73
C PRO A 66 25.08 48.54 -3.39
N HIS A 67 25.45 48.28 -2.14
CA HIS A 67 25.48 46.94 -1.58
C HIS A 67 24.04 46.57 -1.29
N SER A 68 23.39 45.93 -2.25
CA SER A 68 22.11 45.27 -2.06
C SER A 68 22.24 44.28 -0.90
N THR A 69 21.80 44.68 0.30
CA THR A 69 21.67 43.82 1.47
C THR A 69 20.56 42.81 1.21
N ALA A 70 20.84 41.85 0.34
CA ALA A 70 19.94 40.74 0.03
C ALA A 70 20.00 39.75 1.19
N VAL A 71 19.20 40.01 2.22
CA VAL A 71 19.08 39.14 3.40
C VAL A 71 18.46 37.81 2.96
N ILE A 72 19.19 36.71 3.17
CA ILE A 72 18.68 35.36 2.90
C ILE A 72 17.84 34.93 4.09
N LEU A 73 16.56 34.65 3.84
CA LEU A 73 15.64 34.07 4.83
C LEU A 73 16.16 32.69 5.27
N HIS A 74 15.92 32.32 6.53
CA HIS A 74 16.41 31.06 7.09
C HIS A 74 15.90 29.80 6.35
N GLU A 75 14.71 29.87 5.75
CA GLU A 75 14.13 28.81 4.90
C GLU A 75 14.89 28.63 3.57
N ASN A 76 15.52 29.70 3.06
CA ASN A 76 16.24 29.72 1.79
C ASN A 76 17.76 29.60 1.96
N LYS A 77 18.21 29.33 3.18
CA LYS A 77 19.64 29.17 3.46
C LYS A 77 20.09 27.79 2.96
N GLN A 78 20.70 27.78 1.78
CA GLN A 78 21.38 26.60 1.25
C GLN A 78 22.65 26.34 2.06
N TYR A 79 22.69 25.23 2.79
CA TYR A 79 23.85 24.85 3.61
C TYR A 79 24.88 24.03 2.84
N TYR A 80 24.48 23.40 1.73
CA TYR A 80 25.32 22.50 0.94
C TYR A 80 25.28 22.86 -0.55
N PRO A 81 26.42 22.78 -1.26
CA PRO A 81 26.49 22.93 -2.71
C PRO A 81 25.65 21.88 -3.44
N SER A 82 25.26 22.19 -4.68
CA SER A 82 24.49 21.26 -5.51
C SER A 82 25.34 20.06 -5.95
N ALA A 83 24.71 18.92 -6.24
CA ALA A 83 25.41 17.70 -6.66
C ALA A 83 26.26 17.89 -7.94
N SER A 84 25.77 18.71 -8.88
CA SER A 84 26.47 19.02 -10.13
C SER A 84 27.75 19.83 -9.92
N GLU A 85 27.80 20.70 -8.91
CA GLU A 85 29.00 21.49 -8.58
C GLU A 85 30.09 20.64 -7.91
N VAL A 86 29.71 19.57 -7.22
CA VAL A 86 30.65 18.68 -6.53
C VAL A 86 31.26 17.66 -7.50
N TYR A 87 30.45 17.06 -8.38
CA TYR A 87 30.89 15.98 -9.26
C TYR A 87 31.23 16.41 -10.71
N GLY A 88 30.75 17.58 -11.16
CA GLY A 88 30.96 18.09 -12.51
C GLY A 88 29.95 17.56 -13.54
N GLU A 89 29.96 18.14 -14.76
CA GLU A 89 28.98 17.81 -15.83
C GLU A 89 29.16 16.41 -16.45
N ASP A 90 30.32 15.78 -16.24
CA ASP A 90 30.63 14.44 -16.78
C ASP A 90 29.95 13.30 -16.00
N VAL A 91 29.35 13.58 -14.84
CA VAL A 91 28.72 12.59 -13.95
C VAL A 91 27.23 12.88 -13.79
N GLU A 92 26.39 11.89 -14.12
CA GLU A 92 24.94 11.99 -13.94
C GLU A 92 24.56 11.70 -12.49
N ALA A 93 24.20 12.75 -11.76
CA ALA A 93 23.64 12.64 -10.42
C ALA A 93 22.12 12.50 -10.49
N MET A 94 21.61 11.27 -10.33
CA MET A 94 20.18 11.01 -10.15
C MET A 94 19.82 10.91 -8.67
N VAL A 95 18.72 11.56 -8.27
CA VAL A 95 18.11 11.42 -6.94
C VAL A 95 16.82 10.63 -7.09
N GLN A 96 16.76 9.44 -6.49
CA GLN A 96 15.57 8.59 -6.47
C GLN A 96 15.10 8.46 -5.02
N GLU A 97 13.99 9.11 -4.70
CA GLU A 97 13.40 9.12 -3.35
C GLU A 97 12.47 7.92 -3.11
N GLU A 98 11.87 7.41 -4.18
CA GLU A 98 10.93 6.28 -4.12
C GLU A 98 11.39 5.13 -5.02
N ASP A 99 11.02 3.93 -4.61
CA ASP A 99 11.32 2.70 -5.35
C ASP A 99 10.49 2.62 -6.64
N ALA A 100 11.13 2.18 -7.73
CA ALA A 100 10.47 2.02 -9.02
C ALA A 100 9.51 0.81 -9.10
N GLN A 101 9.65 -0.16 -8.19
CA GLN A 101 8.85 -1.39 -8.17
C GLN A 101 8.24 -1.59 -6.78
N PRO A 102 6.91 -1.81 -6.68
CA PRO A 102 6.28 -2.09 -5.39
C PRO A 102 6.69 -3.46 -4.85
N LEU A 103 6.69 -3.61 -3.52
CA LEU A 103 7.01 -4.87 -2.81
C LEU A 103 6.11 -6.06 -3.19
N SER A 104 4.97 -5.81 -3.84
CA SER A 104 4.06 -6.85 -4.32
C SER A 104 4.57 -7.58 -5.55
N GLU A 105 5.45 -6.96 -6.34
CA GLU A 105 6.02 -7.57 -7.52
C GLU A 105 7.42 -8.14 -7.20
N PRO A 106 7.63 -9.46 -7.38
CA PRO A 106 8.92 -10.06 -7.12
C PRO A 106 9.94 -9.62 -8.18
N ILE A 107 11.18 -9.37 -7.74
CA ILE A 107 12.30 -9.03 -8.63
C ILE A 107 12.55 -10.13 -9.67
N ILE A 108 12.38 -11.41 -9.28
CA ILE A 108 12.43 -12.56 -10.20
C ILE A 108 11.05 -13.21 -10.24
N ALA A 109 10.35 -13.03 -11.36
CA ALA A 109 9.02 -13.61 -11.54
C ALA A 109 9.08 -15.15 -11.59
N PRO A 110 8.30 -15.86 -10.75
CA PRO A 110 8.23 -17.31 -10.81
C PRO A 110 7.51 -17.77 -12.09
N VAL A 111 7.80 -18.99 -12.54
CA VAL A 111 7.15 -19.60 -13.70
C VAL A 111 5.68 -19.89 -13.37
N LYS A 112 4.76 -19.09 -13.90
CA LYS A 112 3.32 -19.26 -13.73
C LYS A 112 2.77 -20.23 -14.78
N VAL A 113 2.46 -21.47 -14.38
CA VAL A 113 1.74 -22.42 -15.25
C VAL A 113 0.24 -22.21 -15.07
N ARG A 114 -0.41 -21.57 -16.03
CA ARG A 114 -1.86 -21.37 -16.01
C ARG A 114 -2.56 -22.63 -16.54
N LYS A 115 -3.19 -23.39 -15.66
CA LYS A 115 -4.08 -24.52 -16.01
C LYS A 115 -5.49 -24.18 -15.55
N TRP A 116 -6.41 -24.04 -16.49
CA TRP A 116 -7.83 -23.75 -16.20
C TRP A 116 -8.72 -24.99 -16.31
N ALA A 117 -8.21 -26.07 -16.90
CA ALA A 117 -8.84 -27.37 -16.96
C ALA A 117 -7.86 -28.42 -16.43
N ILE A 118 -8.42 -29.50 -15.89
CA ILE A 118 -7.65 -30.67 -15.47
C ILE A 118 -7.27 -31.41 -16.75
N GLU A 119 -6.04 -31.20 -17.21
CA GLU A 119 -5.43 -31.97 -18.28
C GLU A 119 -4.49 -33.00 -17.67
N GLU A 120 -4.87 -34.27 -17.75
CA GLU A 120 -3.99 -35.40 -17.45
C GLU A 120 -2.98 -35.54 -18.61
N LYS A 121 -1.70 -35.36 -18.32
CA LYS A 121 -0.64 -35.44 -19.33
C LYS A 121 -0.32 -36.88 -19.74
N ASP A 122 -0.58 -37.83 -18.84
CA ASP A 122 -0.29 -39.23 -19.04
C ASP A 122 -1.59 -39.98 -19.31
N LEU A 123 -1.61 -40.84 -20.33
CA LEU A 123 -2.79 -41.64 -20.60
C LEU A 123 -2.91 -42.74 -19.54
N PRO A 124 -4.03 -42.83 -18.80
CA PRO A 124 -4.23 -43.92 -17.85
C PRO A 124 -4.17 -45.29 -18.52
N GLU A 125 -3.81 -46.30 -17.72
CA GLU A 125 -3.87 -47.69 -18.17
C GLU A 125 -5.33 -48.13 -18.35
N THR A 126 -5.67 -48.57 -19.56
CA THR A 126 -6.98 -49.14 -19.88
C THR A 126 -6.98 -50.65 -19.66
N ARG A 127 -8.17 -51.22 -19.43
CA ARG A 127 -8.35 -52.68 -19.39
C ARG A 127 -8.35 -53.32 -20.78
N PHE A 128 -8.79 -52.56 -21.78
CA PHE A 128 -8.75 -52.95 -23.19
C PHE A 128 -7.46 -52.42 -23.84
N ASP A 129 -7.07 -53.06 -24.95
CA ASP A 129 -5.92 -52.60 -25.74
C ASP A 129 -6.31 -51.40 -26.62
N LYS A 130 -5.44 -50.38 -26.65
CA LYS A 130 -5.69 -49.15 -27.42
C LYS A 130 -5.67 -49.42 -28.93
N GLY A 131 -4.87 -50.40 -29.38
CA GLY A 131 -4.87 -50.86 -30.78
C GLY A 131 -6.24 -51.39 -31.21
N PHE A 132 -6.85 -52.22 -30.38
CA PHE A 132 -8.21 -52.74 -30.62
C PHE A 132 -9.26 -51.63 -30.75
N MET A 133 -9.17 -50.55 -29.96
CA MET A 133 -10.09 -49.41 -30.08
C MET A 133 -9.91 -48.69 -31.43
N VAL A 134 -8.67 -48.52 -31.91
CA VAL A 134 -8.39 -47.91 -33.21
C VAL A 134 -8.92 -48.77 -34.36
N ASP A 135 -8.78 -50.10 -34.27
CA ASP A 135 -9.33 -51.02 -35.26
C ASP A 135 -10.87 -50.96 -35.29
N LEU A 136 -11.52 -50.83 -34.13
CA LEU A 136 -12.97 -50.71 -34.04
C LEU A 136 -13.51 -49.41 -34.68
N LEU A 137 -12.72 -48.33 -34.69
CA LEU A 137 -13.09 -47.08 -35.38
C LEU A 137 -13.16 -47.23 -36.90
N GLN A 138 -12.50 -48.24 -37.49
CA GLN A 138 -12.57 -48.52 -38.93
C GLN A 138 -13.91 -49.16 -39.33
N HIS A 139 -14.66 -49.69 -38.36
CA HIS A 139 -15.94 -50.38 -38.54
C HIS A 139 -17.11 -49.53 -38.03
N PRO A 140 -17.74 -48.70 -38.88
CA PRO A 140 -18.80 -47.79 -38.45
C PRO A 140 -20.04 -48.51 -37.89
N GLU A 141 -20.29 -49.77 -38.27
CA GLU A 141 -21.36 -50.58 -37.68
C GLU A 141 -21.17 -50.89 -36.18
N MET A 142 -19.92 -50.86 -35.69
CA MET A 142 -19.58 -51.14 -34.30
C MET A 142 -19.51 -49.89 -33.43
N VAL A 143 -19.47 -48.69 -34.04
CA VAL A 143 -19.39 -47.40 -33.34
C VAL A 143 -20.79 -46.84 -33.08
N ARG A 144 -21.05 -46.39 -31.85
CA ARG A 144 -22.31 -45.73 -31.48
C ARG A 144 -22.04 -44.36 -30.89
N ASN A 145 -22.65 -43.33 -31.46
CA ASN A 145 -22.62 -41.97 -30.94
C ASN A 145 -23.81 -41.78 -29.99
N VAL A 146 -23.54 -41.68 -28.69
CA VAL A 146 -24.56 -41.56 -27.64
C VAL A 146 -24.35 -40.26 -26.87
N ALA A 147 -25.43 -39.49 -26.66
CA ALA A 147 -25.43 -38.29 -25.84
C ALA A 147 -26.24 -38.53 -24.56
N VAL A 148 -25.65 -38.26 -23.40
CA VAL A 148 -26.33 -38.37 -22.09
C VAL A 148 -26.88 -37.01 -21.71
N VAL A 149 -28.21 -36.85 -21.82
CA VAL A 149 -28.93 -35.59 -21.55
C VAL A 149 -29.96 -35.81 -20.45
N GLY A 150 -30.24 -34.77 -19.66
CA GLY A 150 -31.17 -34.83 -18.53
C GLY A 150 -31.05 -33.60 -17.65
N HIS A 151 -31.93 -33.50 -16.65
CA HIS A 151 -32.03 -32.34 -15.77
C HIS A 151 -30.81 -32.17 -14.82
N LEU A 152 -30.72 -31.00 -14.18
CA LEU A 152 -29.61 -30.66 -13.29
C LEU A 152 -29.48 -31.69 -12.14
N HIS A 153 -28.25 -32.06 -11.80
CA HIS A 153 -27.93 -33.04 -10.74
C HIS A 153 -28.57 -34.44 -10.86
N HIS A 154 -29.05 -34.86 -12.04
CA HIS A 154 -29.52 -36.24 -12.26
C HIS A 154 -28.40 -37.28 -12.45
N GLY A 155 -27.16 -37.01 -11.99
CA GLY A 155 -26.07 -37.99 -12.02
C GLY A 155 -25.50 -38.32 -13.42
N LYS A 156 -25.72 -37.47 -14.42
CA LYS A 156 -25.20 -37.69 -15.79
C LYS A 156 -23.67 -37.85 -15.82
N THR A 157 -22.96 -37.00 -15.07
CA THR A 157 -21.50 -37.07 -14.93
C THR A 157 -21.11 -38.33 -14.18
N SER A 158 -21.78 -38.64 -13.06
CA SER A 158 -21.52 -39.85 -12.27
C SER A 158 -21.72 -41.14 -13.07
N LEU A 159 -22.68 -41.19 -13.99
CA LEU A 159 -22.84 -42.32 -14.91
C LEU A 159 -21.62 -42.49 -15.82
N LEU A 160 -21.09 -41.39 -16.36
CA LEU A 160 -19.86 -41.41 -17.16
C LEU A 160 -18.65 -41.80 -16.30
N ASP A 161 -18.57 -41.30 -15.08
CA ASP A 161 -17.49 -41.64 -14.13
C ASP A 161 -17.46 -43.15 -13.85
N MET A 162 -18.63 -43.79 -13.71
CA MET A 162 -18.71 -45.25 -13.51
C MET A 162 -18.21 -46.03 -14.74
N LEU A 163 -18.56 -45.60 -15.97
CA LEU A 163 -18.07 -46.24 -17.19
C LEU A 163 -16.56 -46.06 -17.37
N VAL A 164 -16.03 -44.89 -17.00
CA VAL A 164 -14.59 -44.61 -16.98
C VAL A 164 -13.89 -45.49 -15.95
N PHE A 165 -14.44 -45.62 -14.75
CA PHE A 165 -13.90 -46.48 -13.69
C PHE A 165 -13.86 -47.96 -14.07
N GLU A 166 -14.86 -48.45 -14.81
CA GLU A 166 -14.85 -49.83 -15.30
C GLU A 166 -13.76 -50.05 -16.37
N THR A 167 -13.59 -49.09 -17.27
CA THR A 167 -12.69 -49.22 -18.44
C THR A 167 -11.22 -48.89 -18.14
N HIS A 168 -10.94 -48.04 -17.15
CA HIS A 168 -9.60 -47.62 -16.76
C HIS A 168 -9.20 -48.25 -15.43
N LYS A 169 -7.93 -48.65 -15.32
CA LYS A 169 -7.36 -49.15 -14.07
C LYS A 169 -6.97 -47.98 -13.17
N LEU A 170 -7.98 -47.28 -12.65
CA LEU A 170 -7.76 -46.20 -11.70
C LEU A 170 -7.49 -46.81 -10.32
N VAL A 171 -6.29 -46.59 -9.79
CA VAL A 171 -5.99 -46.88 -8.39
C VAL A 171 -6.51 -45.69 -7.59
N TRP A 172 -7.63 -45.87 -6.91
CA TRP A 172 -8.17 -44.86 -6.01
C TRP A 172 -7.36 -44.86 -4.71
N GLU A 173 -6.34 -44.00 -4.64
CA GLU A 173 -5.63 -43.73 -3.38
C GLU A 173 -6.46 -42.77 -2.53
N ALA A 174 -7.31 -43.29 -1.65
CA ALA A 174 -8.16 -42.50 -0.75
C ALA A 174 -7.39 -41.62 0.25
N GLU A 175 -6.06 -41.73 0.30
CA GLU A 175 -5.18 -41.00 1.23
C GLU A 175 -4.54 -39.74 0.63
N LYS A 176 -4.71 -39.48 -0.68
CA LYS A 176 -4.19 -38.24 -1.30
C LYS A 176 -5.33 -37.53 -2.05
N PRO A 177 -5.62 -36.26 -1.70
CA PRO A 177 -6.63 -35.47 -2.39
C PRO A 177 -6.22 -35.14 -3.84
#